data_AF-A0A943JZD5-F1
#
_entry.id   AF-A0A943JZD5-F1
#
_cell.length_a   1.000
_cell.length_b   1.000
_cell.length_c   1.000
_cell.angle_alpha   90.00
_cell.angle_beta   90.00
_cell.angle_gamma   90.00
#
_symmetry.space_group_name_H-M   'P 1'
#
loop_
_entity.id
_entity.type
_entity.pdbx_description
1 polymer ?
#
loop_
_entity_poly.entity_id
_entity_poly.type
_entity_poly.pdbx_seq_one_letter_code
_entity_poly.pdbx_strand_id
1 'polypeptide(L)'
;MNGYEFYKDLTYYSRKHFENAKNVGFIDVRKGSYTIGKVSNKFIENLKIYIKFATVGFDLNGEKIKYNFNEDKATNDICKVEIDGQEITLGYSEIRVLSSNGQVYASPDKIYYYVEKFSYLPPNEFIEAVENRVNILDYTLKNINEKWLGYVSNYNKFYTLNVDYYNSAENLKNLIKENKDKFKNEIKLQRNLEIITKEGSLLNYTIKENEPELVEYLIDHNININKFSGIELLTAIEKNMNDIVKLLIENGIEVKNYSPRVNPLFCAIKCNNITAVELLIGDKRLNIVYKYLEDINIYEYENCIGSSENAILNYKGKIKEIDALEYAKSLQISDEIINILKVKKVLNF
;
A
#
# COMPACT_ATOMS: atom_id res chain seq x y z
N MET A 1 -13.74 3.81 -14.30
CA MET A 1 -12.76 2.77 -13.96
C MET A 1 -12.03 3.26 -12.73
N ASN A 2 -12.46 2.92 -11.52
CA ASN A 2 -11.68 3.26 -10.33
C ASN A 2 -12.03 2.29 -9.21
N GLY A 3 -11.02 1.62 -8.70
CA GLY A 3 -10.97 1.33 -7.29
C GLY A 3 -10.07 0.16 -6.95
N TYR A 4 -9.29 0.43 -5.93
CA TYR A 4 -8.45 -0.49 -5.18
C TYR A 4 -7.28 -1.10 -5.96
N GLU A 5 -6.46 -0.25 -6.58
CA GLU A 5 -5.12 -0.65 -7.07
C GLU A 5 -4.10 -0.94 -5.95
N PHE A 6 -4.42 -0.66 -4.68
CA PHE A 6 -3.47 -0.80 -3.56
C PHE A 6 -2.87 -2.20 -3.41
N TYR A 7 -3.62 -3.22 -3.81
CA TYR A 7 -3.22 -4.61 -3.62
C TYR A 7 -3.47 -5.45 -4.85
N LYS A 8 -3.35 -4.84 -6.04
CA LYS A 8 -3.22 -5.63 -7.25
C LYS A 8 -2.13 -6.67 -7.01
N ASP A 9 -2.36 -7.89 -7.45
CA ASP A 9 -1.39 -8.94 -7.23
C ASP A 9 -0.01 -8.52 -7.74
N LEU A 10 1.01 -8.88 -6.96
CA LEU A 10 2.42 -8.58 -7.17
C LEU A 10 2.86 -7.12 -6.94
N THR A 11 1.99 -6.22 -6.45
CA THR A 11 2.44 -4.93 -5.91
C THR A 11 3.06 -5.08 -4.53
N TYR A 12 3.87 -4.13 -4.08
CA TYR A 12 4.48 -4.19 -2.75
C TYR A 12 3.48 -3.92 -1.63
N TYR A 13 3.59 -4.65 -0.52
CA TYR A 13 2.74 -4.50 0.65
C TYR A 13 3.03 -3.18 1.34
N SER A 14 1.98 -2.38 1.51
CA SER A 14 2.04 -1.06 2.15
C SER A 14 0.82 -0.77 3.03
N ARG A 15 0.05 -1.80 3.44
CA ARG A 15 -1.22 -1.63 4.17
C ARG A 15 -1.02 -1.01 5.55
N LYS A 16 -0.05 -1.53 6.30
CA LYS A 16 0.26 -1.09 7.67
C LYS A 16 1.63 -0.42 7.77
N HIS A 17 2.57 -0.91 6.97
CA HIS A 17 3.95 -0.46 6.90
C HIS A 17 4.50 -0.91 5.54
N PHE A 18 5.64 -0.36 5.15
CA PHE A 18 6.29 -0.70 3.89
C PHE A 18 7.10 -1.98 4.05
N GLU A 19 6.84 -2.97 3.21
CA GLU A 19 7.54 -4.25 3.22
C GLU A 19 8.02 -4.63 1.82
N ASN A 20 9.14 -5.36 1.76
CA ASN A 20 9.57 -6.07 0.55
C ASN A 20 8.75 -7.36 0.30
N ALA A 21 7.50 -7.37 0.75
CA ALA A 21 6.54 -8.43 0.49
C ALA A 21 5.62 -8.02 -0.67
N LYS A 22 5.25 -8.97 -1.52
CA LYS A 22 4.30 -8.75 -2.61
C LYS A 22 2.88 -9.16 -2.21
N ASN A 23 1.90 -8.32 -2.48
CA ASN A 23 0.49 -8.59 -2.23
C ASN A 23 -0.02 -9.69 -3.17
N VAL A 24 -0.82 -10.61 -2.64
CA VAL A 24 -1.58 -11.58 -3.43
C VAL A 24 -2.95 -11.79 -2.81
N GLY A 25 -4.00 -11.83 -3.62
CA GLY A 25 -5.34 -12.26 -3.18
C GLY A 25 -6.14 -11.21 -2.42
N PHE A 26 -5.76 -9.94 -2.46
CA PHE A 26 -6.56 -8.83 -1.95
C PHE A 26 -7.51 -8.31 -3.04
N ILE A 27 -8.38 -9.19 -3.54
CA ILE A 27 -9.28 -8.91 -4.66
C ILE A 27 -10.63 -8.35 -4.19
N ASP A 28 -11.31 -7.59 -5.05
CA ASP A 28 -12.74 -7.25 -4.90
C ASP A 28 -13.55 -8.13 -5.85
N VAL A 29 -14.24 -9.13 -5.28
CA VAL A 29 -14.97 -10.12 -6.09
C VAL A 29 -16.13 -9.53 -6.88
N ARG A 30 -16.67 -8.36 -6.48
CA ARG A 30 -17.79 -7.70 -7.18
C ARG A 30 -17.35 -7.00 -8.46
N LYS A 31 -16.10 -6.52 -8.49
CA LYS A 31 -15.57 -5.84 -9.67
C LYS A 31 -15.18 -6.81 -10.77
N GLY A 32 -15.00 -8.09 -10.44
CA GLY A 32 -14.64 -9.14 -11.40
C GLY A 32 -13.26 -8.95 -12.03
N SER A 33 -12.43 -8.04 -11.49
CA SER A 33 -11.12 -7.70 -12.02
C SER A 33 -10.03 -8.59 -11.40
N TYR A 34 -10.13 -9.90 -11.62
CA TYR A 34 -9.13 -10.89 -11.20
C TYR A 34 -9.07 -12.03 -12.20
N THR A 35 -7.94 -12.74 -12.22
CA THR A 35 -7.77 -13.89 -13.11
C THR A 35 -8.57 -15.08 -12.58
N ILE A 36 -9.29 -15.77 -13.46
CA ILE A 36 -10.06 -16.96 -13.13
C ILE A 36 -9.35 -18.20 -13.70
N GLY A 37 -9.28 -19.27 -12.92
CA GLY A 37 -8.64 -20.51 -13.35
C GLY A 37 -8.67 -21.61 -12.29
N LYS A 38 -7.95 -22.70 -12.56
CA LYS A 38 -7.82 -23.84 -11.65
C LYS A 38 -6.43 -23.86 -11.04
N VAL A 39 -6.38 -24.21 -9.77
CA VAL A 39 -5.14 -24.52 -9.04
C VAL A 39 -5.08 -26.01 -8.72
N SER A 40 -3.92 -26.52 -8.31
CA SER A 40 -3.78 -27.92 -7.94
C SER A 40 -4.35 -28.20 -6.54
N ASN A 41 -4.74 -29.45 -6.28
CA ASN A 41 -5.10 -29.88 -4.92
C ASN A 41 -3.93 -29.70 -3.94
N LYS A 42 -2.69 -29.88 -4.41
CA LYS A 42 -1.48 -29.66 -3.60
C LYS A 42 -1.40 -28.21 -3.12
N PHE A 43 -1.72 -27.24 -3.97
CA PHE A 43 -1.77 -25.83 -3.60
C PHE A 43 -2.84 -25.56 -2.53
N ILE A 44 -4.05 -26.10 -2.70
CA ILE A 44 -5.17 -25.93 -1.75
C ILE A 44 -4.81 -26.51 -0.37
N GLU A 45 -4.27 -27.73 -0.33
CA GLU A 45 -3.86 -28.37 0.93
C GLU A 45 -2.69 -27.63 1.61
N ASN A 46 -1.76 -27.09 0.83
CA ASN A 46 -0.69 -26.26 1.37
C ASN A 46 -1.20 -24.93 1.92
N LEU A 47 -2.19 -24.29 1.27
CA LEU A 47 -2.82 -23.07 1.77
C LEU A 47 -3.47 -23.29 3.14
N LYS A 48 -4.15 -24.42 3.37
CA LYS A 48 -4.71 -24.77 4.69
C LYS A 48 -3.64 -24.78 5.77
N ILE A 49 -2.43 -25.27 5.46
CA ILE A 49 -1.31 -25.27 6.40
C ILE A 49 -0.83 -23.85 6.69
N TYR A 50 -0.73 -22.98 5.68
CA TYR A 50 -0.43 -21.56 5.92
C TYR A 50 -1.51 -20.87 6.77
N ILE A 51 -2.79 -21.20 6.56
CA ILE A 51 -3.92 -20.65 7.33
C ILE A 51 -3.86 -21.10 8.79
N LYS A 52 -3.52 -22.37 9.05
CA LYS A 52 -3.33 -22.89 10.41
C LYS A 52 -2.29 -22.10 11.19
N PHE A 53 -1.24 -21.62 10.52
CA PHE A 53 -0.17 -20.80 11.10
C PHE A 53 -0.29 -19.33 10.71
N ALA A 54 -1.47 -18.87 10.25
CA ALA A 54 -1.62 -17.50 9.81
C ALA A 54 -1.36 -16.55 10.99
N THR A 55 -0.67 -15.44 10.70
CA THR A 55 -0.44 -14.40 11.70
C THR A 55 -1.77 -13.71 12.00
N VAL A 56 -2.39 -14.07 13.12
CA VAL A 56 -3.21 -13.13 13.89
C VAL A 56 -2.23 -12.07 14.38
N GLY A 57 -2.04 -10.98 13.65
CA GLY A 57 -1.06 -9.99 14.08
C GLY A 57 -1.42 -9.51 15.49
N PHE A 58 -0.39 -9.33 16.30
CA PHE A 58 -0.54 -8.90 17.67
C PHE A 58 -0.32 -7.39 17.72
N ASP A 59 -0.95 -6.68 18.65
CA ASP A 59 -0.64 -5.28 18.89
C ASP A 59 0.76 -5.15 19.52
N LEU A 60 1.23 -3.92 19.73
CA LEU A 60 2.53 -3.67 20.38
C LEU A 60 2.61 -4.21 21.82
N ASN A 61 1.46 -4.58 22.40
CA ASN A 61 1.35 -5.16 23.74
C ASN A 61 1.22 -6.70 23.72
N GLY A 62 1.25 -7.33 22.53
CA GLY A 62 1.14 -8.78 22.39
C GLY A 62 -0.30 -9.31 22.44
N GLU A 63 -1.32 -8.45 22.35
CA GLU A 63 -2.72 -8.87 22.26
C GLU A 63 -3.11 -9.25 20.84
N LYS A 64 -3.88 -10.32 20.65
CA LYS A 64 -4.37 -10.73 19.32
C LYS A 64 -5.23 -9.61 18.73
N ILE A 65 -4.74 -8.95 17.67
CA ILE A 65 -5.59 -8.10 16.87
C ILE A 65 -6.36 -9.01 15.91
N LYS A 66 -7.68 -9.12 16.13
CA LYS A 66 -8.60 -9.56 15.08
C LYS A 66 -8.68 -8.44 14.06
N TYR A 67 -7.82 -8.48 13.04
CA TYR A 67 -7.93 -7.53 11.94
C TYR A 67 -9.17 -7.88 11.15
N ASN A 68 -10.03 -6.90 10.88
CA ASN A 68 -11.12 -7.13 9.96
C ASN A 68 -10.59 -6.96 8.53
N PHE A 69 -10.11 -8.05 7.90
CA PHE A 69 -9.80 -8.06 6.47
C PHE A 69 -11.07 -8.21 5.62
N ASN A 70 -12.27 -8.20 6.21
CA ASN A 70 -13.53 -7.97 5.48
C ASN A 70 -13.68 -6.49 5.08
N GLU A 71 -12.70 -5.93 4.35
CA GLU A 71 -12.96 -4.77 3.51
C GLU A 71 -13.90 -5.13 2.36
N ASP A 72 -13.97 -6.43 2.03
CA ASP A 72 -14.96 -6.98 1.12
C ASP A 72 -16.31 -7.14 1.84
N LYS A 73 -17.04 -6.03 2.03
CA LYS A 73 -18.45 -6.02 2.47
C LYS A 73 -19.41 -6.62 1.41
N ALA A 74 -18.89 -7.23 0.34
CA ALA A 74 -19.67 -7.79 -0.77
C ALA A 74 -20.48 -9.02 -0.39
N THR A 75 -19.95 -9.84 0.51
CA THR A 75 -20.61 -11.05 0.97
C THR A 75 -20.75 -10.93 2.48
N ASN A 76 -21.98 -10.88 3.00
CA ASN A 76 -22.23 -11.07 4.43
C ASN A 76 -21.91 -12.52 4.88
N ASP A 77 -21.35 -13.34 3.98
CA ASP A 77 -20.99 -14.73 4.21
C ASP A 77 -19.81 -14.82 5.17
N ILE A 78 -20.06 -15.47 6.30
CA ILE A 78 -19.01 -15.93 7.20
C ILE A 78 -18.25 -17.03 6.46
N CYS A 79 -17.04 -16.72 6.01
CA CYS A 79 -16.19 -17.64 5.27
C CYS A 79 -15.47 -18.54 6.26
N LYS A 80 -15.56 -19.87 6.09
CA LYS A 80 -14.93 -20.83 6.99
C LYS A 80 -14.22 -21.94 6.24
N VAL A 81 -13.21 -22.52 6.86
CA VAL A 81 -12.47 -23.69 6.37
C VAL A 81 -12.30 -24.69 7.50
N GLU A 82 -12.46 -25.98 7.21
CA GLU A 82 -12.14 -27.04 8.16
C GLU A 82 -10.67 -27.47 7.99
N ILE A 83 -9.91 -27.43 9.09
CA ILE A 83 -8.50 -27.84 9.14
C ILE A 83 -8.34 -28.70 10.40
N ASP A 84 -7.89 -29.95 10.24
CA ASP A 84 -7.70 -30.91 11.32
C ASP A 84 -8.92 -31.09 12.24
N GLY A 85 -10.14 -31.08 11.67
CA GLY A 85 -11.40 -31.19 12.40
C GLY A 85 -11.80 -29.94 13.18
N GLN A 86 -11.07 -28.83 13.02
CA GLN A 86 -11.42 -27.52 13.58
C GLN A 86 -11.92 -26.58 12.50
N GLU A 87 -13.01 -25.89 12.79
CA GLU A 87 -13.57 -24.87 11.90
C GLU A 87 -12.88 -23.52 12.15
N ILE A 88 -12.18 -23.00 11.15
CA ILE A 88 -11.48 -21.72 11.20
C ILE A 88 -12.26 -20.70 10.37
N THR A 89 -12.59 -19.55 10.99
CA THR A 89 -13.21 -18.43 10.28
C THR A 89 -12.15 -17.59 9.57
N LEU A 90 -12.33 -17.37 8.27
CA LEU A 90 -11.43 -16.62 7.39
C LEU A 90 -11.81 -15.14 7.31
N GLY A 91 -10.89 -14.31 6.81
CA GLY A 91 -11.06 -12.87 6.67
C GLY A 91 -10.51 -12.08 7.86
N TYR A 92 -9.73 -12.72 8.74
CA TYR A 92 -9.23 -12.10 9.97
C TYR A 92 -7.72 -12.22 10.20
N SER A 93 -7.00 -12.89 9.30
CA SER A 93 -5.56 -13.07 9.38
C SER A 93 -4.86 -12.90 8.03
N GLU A 94 -3.55 -12.69 8.08
CA GLU A 94 -2.68 -12.71 6.91
C GLU A 94 -1.79 -13.95 6.95
N ILE A 95 -1.56 -14.54 5.78
CA ILE A 95 -0.53 -15.54 5.57
C ILE A 95 0.70 -14.88 4.94
N ARG A 96 1.88 -15.40 5.30
CA ARG A 96 3.15 -15.03 4.68
C ARG A 96 3.75 -16.26 4.02
N VAL A 97 4.10 -16.12 2.74
CA VAL A 97 4.65 -17.20 1.92
C VAL A 97 6.05 -16.80 1.47
N LEU A 98 7.05 -17.62 1.76
CA LEU A 98 8.43 -17.43 1.32
C LEU A 98 8.71 -18.34 0.12
N SER A 99 9.14 -17.74 -0.98
CA SER A 99 9.62 -18.48 -2.15
C SER A 99 11.09 -18.87 -2.02
N SER A 100 11.55 -19.81 -2.84
CA SER A 100 12.92 -20.33 -2.85
C SER A 100 13.99 -19.27 -3.17
N ASN A 101 13.62 -18.18 -3.85
CA ASN A 101 14.53 -17.07 -4.16
C ASN A 101 14.56 -15.98 -3.08
N GLY A 102 13.84 -16.16 -1.96
CA GLY A 102 13.78 -15.20 -0.86
C GLY A 102 12.67 -14.15 -0.98
N GLN A 103 11.92 -14.08 -2.09
CA GLN A 103 10.76 -13.20 -2.20
C GLN A 103 9.66 -13.65 -1.23
N VAL A 104 9.13 -12.68 -0.49
CA VAL A 104 8.03 -12.86 0.46
C VAL A 104 6.72 -12.41 -0.19
N TYR A 105 5.64 -13.14 0.04
CA TYR A 105 4.30 -12.75 -0.34
C TYR A 105 3.41 -12.58 0.89
N ALA A 106 2.55 -11.58 0.84
CA ALA A 106 1.53 -11.28 1.82
C ALA A 106 0.15 -11.52 1.19
N SER A 107 -0.68 -12.32 1.85
CA SER A 107 -2.03 -12.63 1.37
C SER A 107 -3.01 -12.67 2.53
N PRO A 108 -4.28 -12.27 2.34
CA PRO A 108 -5.30 -12.58 3.34
C PRO A 108 -5.50 -14.10 3.40
N ASP A 109 -5.85 -14.61 4.58
CA ASP A 109 -6.31 -16.01 4.75
C ASP A 109 -7.53 -16.34 3.87
N LYS A 110 -8.33 -15.31 3.57
CA LYS A 110 -9.50 -15.37 2.68
C LYS A 110 -9.16 -15.76 1.23
N ILE A 111 -7.89 -15.78 0.85
CA ILE A 111 -7.44 -16.31 -0.45
C ILE A 111 -7.95 -17.74 -0.70
N TYR A 112 -8.04 -18.58 0.34
CA TYR A 112 -8.60 -19.92 0.23
C TYR A 112 -10.05 -19.88 -0.26
N TYR A 113 -10.87 -19.03 0.36
CA TYR A 113 -12.26 -18.85 -0.04
C TYR A 113 -12.37 -18.28 -1.46
N TYR A 114 -11.48 -17.34 -1.84
CA TYR A 114 -11.47 -16.78 -3.19
C TYR A 114 -11.17 -17.83 -4.26
N VAL A 115 -10.19 -18.69 -4.00
CA VAL A 115 -9.83 -19.81 -4.89
C VAL A 115 -10.99 -20.80 -5.00
N GLU A 116 -11.53 -21.26 -3.87
CA GLU A 116 -12.57 -22.31 -3.84
C GLU A 116 -13.92 -21.84 -4.39
N LYS A 117 -14.34 -20.63 -4.03
CA LYS A 117 -15.70 -20.13 -4.34
C LYS A 117 -15.77 -19.37 -5.65
N PHE A 118 -14.74 -18.58 -5.95
CA PHE A 118 -14.75 -17.68 -7.11
C PHE A 118 -13.75 -18.09 -8.19
N SER A 119 -13.07 -19.24 -8.04
CA SER A 119 -12.07 -19.72 -9.00
C SER A 119 -10.98 -18.68 -9.27
N TYR A 120 -10.67 -17.83 -8.28
CA TYR A 120 -9.55 -16.90 -8.38
C TYR A 120 -8.27 -17.69 -8.62
N LEU A 121 -7.52 -17.31 -9.65
CA LEU A 121 -6.22 -17.87 -10.00
C LEU A 121 -5.13 -16.89 -9.54
N PRO A 122 -4.41 -17.21 -8.44
CA PRO A 122 -3.29 -16.40 -7.99
C PRO A 122 -2.15 -16.39 -9.03
N PRO A 123 -1.22 -15.43 -8.96
CA PRO A 123 -0.02 -15.44 -9.80
C PRO A 123 0.78 -16.73 -9.67
N ASN A 124 1.38 -17.19 -10.77
CA ASN A 124 2.11 -18.46 -10.83
C ASN A 124 3.26 -18.49 -9.81
N GLU A 125 3.98 -17.39 -9.61
CA GLU A 125 5.10 -17.31 -8.68
C GLU A 125 4.65 -17.48 -7.22
N PHE A 126 3.42 -17.09 -6.90
CA PHE A 126 2.82 -17.35 -5.60
C PHE A 126 2.37 -18.80 -5.48
N ILE A 127 1.74 -19.36 -6.52
CA ILE A 127 1.35 -20.77 -6.57
C ILE A 127 2.57 -21.66 -6.35
N GLU A 128 3.64 -21.42 -7.10
CA GLU A 128 4.92 -22.14 -6.96
C GLU A 128 5.49 -22.00 -5.56
N ALA A 129 5.46 -20.80 -4.95
CA ALA A 129 5.96 -20.60 -3.60
C ALA A 129 5.15 -21.38 -2.55
N VAL A 130 3.83 -21.42 -2.68
CA VAL A 130 2.94 -22.21 -1.81
C VAL A 130 3.13 -23.71 -2.03
N GLU A 131 3.32 -24.17 -3.28
CA GLU A 131 3.47 -25.58 -3.60
C GLU A 131 4.85 -26.13 -3.24
N ASN A 132 5.90 -25.35 -3.48
CA ASN A 132 7.29 -25.70 -3.23
C ASN A 132 7.73 -25.42 -1.80
N ARG A 133 6.80 -25.02 -0.92
CA ARG A 133 6.97 -24.71 0.51
C ARG A 133 8.45 -24.76 0.88
N VAL A 134 9.16 -23.63 0.77
CA VAL A 134 10.47 -23.56 1.43
C VAL A 134 10.18 -23.97 2.86
N ASN A 135 10.75 -25.10 3.25
CA ASN A 135 10.22 -25.89 4.33
C ASN A 135 10.64 -25.22 5.65
N ILE A 136 10.02 -24.08 5.93
CA ILE A 136 9.98 -23.44 7.24
C ILE A 136 9.54 -24.49 8.25
N LEU A 137 8.73 -25.47 7.83
CA LEU A 137 8.34 -26.65 8.61
C LEU A 137 9.45 -27.70 8.80
N ASP A 138 10.34 -27.99 7.84
CA ASP A 138 11.53 -28.84 8.11
C ASP A 138 12.53 -28.15 9.04
N TYR A 139 12.58 -26.82 9.06
CA TYR A 139 13.36 -26.06 10.03
C TYR A 139 12.66 -25.82 11.37
N THR A 140 11.35 -26.10 11.50
CA THR A 140 10.55 -25.82 12.72
C THR A 140 9.96 -27.05 13.41
N LEU A 141 9.94 -28.23 12.82
CA LEU A 141 9.43 -29.44 13.51
C LEU A 141 10.38 -30.03 14.58
N LYS A 142 11.56 -29.43 14.82
CA LYS A 142 12.41 -29.79 15.96
C LYS A 142 12.38 -28.82 17.15
N ASN A 143 11.82 -27.61 17.02
CA ASN A 143 11.76 -26.62 18.11
C ASN A 143 10.61 -25.62 17.88
N ILE A 144 9.39 -26.01 18.25
CA ILE A 144 8.16 -25.29 17.87
C ILE A 144 7.87 -23.99 18.64
N ASN A 145 8.54 -23.67 19.75
CA ASN A 145 8.20 -22.43 20.47
C ASN A 145 9.13 -21.25 20.17
N GLU A 146 10.45 -21.39 20.19
CA GLU A 146 11.32 -20.20 20.21
C GLU A 146 11.54 -19.52 18.86
N LYS A 147 11.57 -20.27 17.75
CA LYS A 147 11.88 -19.69 16.42
C LYS A 147 10.66 -19.12 15.71
N TRP A 148 9.47 -19.69 15.91
CA TRP A 148 8.24 -19.11 15.35
C TRP A 148 7.76 -17.92 16.20
N LEU A 149 7.92 -17.98 17.54
CA LEU A 149 7.81 -16.78 18.37
C LEU A 149 8.91 -15.77 18.02
N GLY A 150 10.12 -16.22 17.66
CA GLY A 150 11.15 -15.38 17.07
C GLY A 150 10.70 -14.74 15.76
N TYR A 151 10.05 -15.48 14.86
CA TYR A 151 9.44 -14.96 13.63
C TYR A 151 8.37 -13.90 13.92
N VAL A 152 7.44 -14.14 14.85
CA VAL A 152 6.39 -13.16 15.21
C VAL A 152 6.96 -11.95 15.97
N SER A 153 7.91 -12.19 16.88
CA SER A 153 8.62 -11.15 17.63
C SER A 153 9.50 -10.30 16.73
N ASN A 154 10.15 -10.91 15.73
CA ASN A 154 10.95 -10.22 14.71
C ASN A 154 10.08 -9.61 13.60
N TYR A 155 8.90 -10.16 13.31
CA TYR A 155 7.93 -9.59 12.38
C TYR A 155 7.50 -8.20 12.86
N ASN A 156 7.20 -8.05 14.15
CA ASN A 156 6.90 -6.75 14.76
C ASN A 156 8.11 -5.78 14.79
N LYS A 157 9.35 -6.28 14.58
CA LYS A 157 10.58 -5.49 14.71
C LYS A 157 11.21 -5.10 13.38
N PHE A 158 11.13 -5.96 12.36
CA PHE A 158 11.95 -5.84 11.13
C PHE A 158 11.15 -5.86 9.84
N TYR A 159 9.86 -6.27 9.87
CA TYR A 159 8.92 -6.28 8.73
C TYR A 159 9.46 -6.91 7.42
N THR A 160 10.56 -7.67 7.54
CA THR A 160 11.28 -8.33 6.47
C THR A 160 11.83 -9.62 7.07
N LEU A 161 11.69 -10.74 6.37
CA LEU A 161 12.13 -12.05 6.85
C LEU A 161 13.67 -12.21 6.84
N ASN A 162 14.41 -11.12 6.63
CA ASN A 162 15.84 -11.12 6.38
C ASN A 162 16.53 -10.00 7.18
N VAL A 163 17.20 -10.40 8.27
CA VAL A 163 17.92 -9.49 9.16
C VAL A 163 19.04 -8.74 8.42
N ASP A 164 19.71 -9.38 7.45
CA ASP A 164 20.75 -8.74 6.64
C ASP A 164 20.16 -7.68 5.71
N TYR A 165 18.98 -7.94 5.15
CA TYR A 165 18.24 -6.94 4.37
C TYR A 165 17.86 -5.73 5.22
N TYR A 166 17.32 -5.96 6.42
CA TYR A 166 16.99 -4.88 7.35
C TYR A 166 18.23 -4.06 7.73
N ASN A 167 19.32 -4.73 8.10
CA ASN A 167 20.57 -4.05 8.45
C ASN A 167 21.13 -3.24 7.27
N SER A 168 21.02 -3.77 6.05
CA SER A 168 21.41 -3.06 4.83
C SER A 168 20.54 -1.83 4.60
N ALA A 169 19.22 -1.94 4.80
CA ALA A 169 18.29 -0.82 4.68
C ALA A 169 18.58 0.28 5.71
N GLU A 170 18.82 -0.08 6.97
CA GLU A 170 19.14 0.88 8.02
C GLU A 170 20.51 1.52 7.81
N ASN A 171 21.50 0.77 7.35
CA ASN A 171 22.81 1.32 6.97
C ASN A 171 22.67 2.38 5.87
N LEU A 172 21.96 2.07 4.77
CA LEU A 172 21.76 3.02 3.68
C LEU A 172 21.02 4.28 4.14
N LYS A 173 20.01 4.16 5.01
CA LYS A 173 19.34 5.33 5.60
C LYS A 173 20.28 6.21 6.41
N ASN A 174 21.13 5.61 7.24
CA ASN A 174 22.09 6.38 8.03
C ASN A 174 23.09 7.09 7.11
N LEU A 175 23.51 6.45 6.01
CA LEU A 175 24.40 7.09 5.04
C LEU A 175 23.74 8.26 4.31
N ILE A 176 22.42 8.25 4.06
CA ILE A 176 21.72 9.42 3.50
C ILE A 176 21.90 10.64 4.40
N LYS A 177 21.87 10.46 5.73
CA LYS A 177 22.04 11.52 6.73
C LYS A 177 23.49 11.94 6.92
N GLU A 178 24.39 10.96 6.98
CA GLU A 178 25.75 11.17 7.48
C GLU A 178 26.80 11.31 6.37
N ASN A 179 26.65 10.56 5.27
CA ASN A 179 27.67 10.47 4.22
C ASN A 179 27.07 10.08 2.86
N LYS A 180 26.56 11.10 2.15
CA LYS A 180 25.88 10.97 0.85
C LYS A 180 26.78 10.39 -0.23
N ASP A 181 28.09 10.65 -0.20
CA ASP A 181 29.03 10.08 -1.17
C ASP A 181 29.24 8.58 -0.96
N LYS A 182 29.36 8.16 0.31
CA LYS A 182 29.41 6.73 0.64
C LYS A 182 28.08 6.05 0.27
N PHE A 183 26.94 6.69 0.52
CA PHE A 183 25.64 6.19 0.05
C PHE A 183 25.64 5.97 -1.46
N LYS A 184 26.03 6.98 -2.26
CA LYS A 184 26.10 6.89 -3.74
C LYS A 184 27.00 5.75 -4.20
N ASN A 185 28.12 5.51 -3.52
CA ASN A 185 29.02 4.40 -3.83
C ASN A 185 28.39 3.03 -3.49
N GLU A 186 27.73 2.91 -2.33
CA GLU A 186 27.09 1.65 -1.93
C GLU A 186 25.95 1.25 -2.88
N ILE A 187 25.07 2.19 -3.26
CA ILE A 187 23.97 1.88 -4.19
C ILE A 187 24.47 1.48 -5.59
N LYS A 188 25.58 2.07 -6.05
CA LYS A 188 26.25 1.71 -7.31
C LYS A 188 26.80 0.28 -7.27
N LEU A 189 27.48 -0.09 -6.18
CA LEU A 189 28.13 -1.39 -6.05
C LEU A 189 27.12 -2.52 -5.84
N GLN A 190 26.08 -2.27 -5.05
CA GLN A 190 25.13 -3.31 -4.64
C GLN A 190 23.95 -3.49 -5.58
N ARG A 191 23.76 -2.61 -6.59
CA ARG A 191 22.54 -2.59 -7.45
C ARG A 191 21.22 -2.56 -6.66
N ASN A 192 21.25 -1.95 -5.47
CA ASN A 192 20.20 -2.04 -4.44
C ASN A 192 19.29 -0.79 -4.40
N LEU A 193 18.96 -0.19 -5.54
CA LEU A 193 18.05 0.98 -5.60
C LEU A 193 16.64 0.67 -5.07
N GLU A 194 16.29 -0.61 -5.02
CA GLU A 194 14.95 -1.11 -4.70
C GLU A 194 14.78 -1.55 -3.23
N ILE A 195 15.74 -1.19 -2.36
CA ILE A 195 15.63 -1.42 -0.92
C ILE A 195 14.43 -0.64 -0.35
N ILE A 196 13.70 -1.33 0.53
CA ILE A 196 12.53 -0.82 1.23
C ILE A 196 12.89 -0.67 2.70
N THR A 197 12.55 0.50 3.23
CA THR A 197 12.69 0.85 4.64
C THR A 197 11.33 0.78 5.33
N LYS A 198 11.29 0.74 6.66
CA LYS A 198 10.02 0.82 7.41
C LYS A 198 9.26 2.12 7.15
N GLU A 199 9.94 3.16 6.67
CA GLU A 199 9.36 4.47 6.34
C GLU A 199 9.00 4.65 4.86
N GLY A 200 9.34 3.71 3.97
CA GLY A 200 9.05 3.82 2.53
C GLY A 200 10.18 3.30 1.64
N SER A 201 10.07 3.61 0.34
CA SER A 201 11.18 3.45 -0.61
C SER A 201 12.36 4.33 -0.19
N LEU A 202 13.57 4.01 -0.66
CA LEU A 202 14.71 4.91 -0.50
C LEU A 202 14.40 6.32 -1.03
N LEU A 203 13.71 6.43 -2.16
CA LEU A 203 13.27 7.71 -2.73
C LEU A 203 12.38 8.50 -1.75
N ASN A 204 11.35 7.86 -1.20
CA ASN A 204 10.45 8.50 -0.24
C ASN A 204 11.19 8.94 1.02
N TYR A 205 12.12 8.11 1.50
CA TYR A 205 12.95 8.45 2.65
C TYR A 205 13.84 9.65 2.38
N THR A 206 14.51 9.72 1.23
CA THR A 206 15.34 10.87 0.83
C THR A 206 14.52 12.16 0.73
N ILE A 207 13.30 12.11 0.21
CA ILE A 207 12.38 13.26 0.22
C ILE A 207 12.02 13.67 1.66
N LYS A 208 11.76 12.71 2.55
CA LYS A 208 11.45 12.99 3.97
C LYS A 208 12.59 13.69 4.71
N GLU A 209 13.82 13.32 4.38
CA GLU A 209 15.04 13.93 4.91
C GLU A 209 15.38 15.28 4.23
N ASN A 210 14.57 15.74 3.28
CA ASN A 210 14.72 17.03 2.59
C ASN A 210 16.05 17.14 1.82
N GLU A 211 16.36 16.09 1.04
CA GLU A 211 17.64 15.92 0.33
C GLU A 211 17.48 15.98 -1.20
N PRO A 212 17.18 17.16 -1.80
CA PRO A 212 16.78 17.28 -3.21
C PRO A 212 17.85 16.80 -4.19
N GLU A 213 19.14 17.10 -3.98
CA GLU A 213 20.20 16.65 -4.91
C GLU A 213 20.35 15.13 -4.91
N LEU A 214 20.03 14.48 -3.79
CA LEU A 214 20.04 13.04 -3.71
C LEU A 214 18.78 12.41 -4.32
N VAL A 215 17.64 13.09 -4.25
CA VAL A 215 16.43 12.71 -4.98
C VAL A 215 16.68 12.70 -6.49
N GLU A 216 17.23 13.80 -7.03
CA GLU A 216 17.63 13.91 -8.44
C GLU A 216 18.59 12.77 -8.82
N TYR A 217 19.64 12.56 -8.01
CA TYR A 217 20.59 11.49 -8.23
C TYR A 217 19.92 10.09 -8.31
N LEU A 218 18.98 9.78 -7.42
CA LEU A 218 18.28 8.49 -7.41
C LEU A 218 17.40 8.32 -8.66
N ILE A 219 16.69 9.37 -9.08
CA ILE A 219 15.85 9.36 -10.28
C ILE A 219 16.72 9.18 -11.54
N ASP A 220 17.84 9.89 -11.65
CA ASP A 220 18.80 9.75 -12.76
C ASP A 220 19.39 8.34 -12.86
N HIS A 221 19.43 7.60 -11.74
CA HIS A 221 19.90 6.22 -11.69
C HIS A 221 18.76 5.20 -11.83
N ASN A 222 17.58 5.61 -12.30
CA ASN A 222 16.42 4.77 -12.58
C ASN A 222 15.86 4.05 -11.36
N ILE A 223 15.84 4.69 -10.19
CA ILE A 223 15.05 4.18 -9.06
C ILE A 223 13.57 4.07 -9.47
N ASN A 224 12.88 3.02 -9.03
CA ASN A 224 11.45 2.91 -9.29
C ASN A 224 10.65 3.97 -8.50
N ILE A 225 10.28 5.06 -9.18
CA ILE A 225 9.49 6.16 -8.60
C ILE A 225 8.07 5.76 -8.18
N ASN A 226 7.57 4.62 -8.68
CA ASN A 226 6.21 4.12 -8.44
C ASN A 226 6.19 2.92 -7.49
N LYS A 227 7.27 2.69 -6.73
CA LYS A 227 7.42 1.54 -5.81
C LYS A 227 6.23 1.36 -4.88
N PHE A 228 5.73 2.46 -4.31
CA PHE A 228 4.57 2.49 -3.41
C PHE A 228 3.44 3.35 -3.96
N SER A 229 3.27 3.30 -5.29
CA SER A 229 2.17 3.92 -6.02
C SER A 229 2.07 5.43 -5.76
N GLY A 230 3.18 6.13 -5.99
CA GLY A 230 3.23 7.58 -6.08
C GLY A 230 3.17 8.36 -4.75
N ILE A 231 3.38 7.71 -3.61
CA ILE A 231 3.39 8.38 -2.30
C ILE A 231 4.50 9.44 -2.18
N GLU A 232 5.56 9.28 -2.97
CA GLU A 232 6.67 10.22 -3.14
C GLU A 232 6.18 11.61 -3.55
N LEU A 233 5.17 11.71 -4.42
CA LEU A 233 4.60 13.00 -4.85
C LEU A 233 3.93 13.73 -3.68
N LEU A 234 3.09 13.03 -2.91
CA LEU A 234 2.42 13.62 -1.74
C LEU A 234 3.43 14.10 -0.70
N THR A 235 4.47 13.28 -0.47
CA THR A 235 5.52 13.60 0.49
C THR A 235 6.31 14.84 0.07
N ALA A 236 6.64 14.98 -1.23
CA ALA A 236 7.34 16.15 -1.75
C ALA A 236 6.51 17.44 -1.62
N ILE A 237 5.19 17.34 -1.84
CA ILE A 237 4.24 18.45 -1.65
C ILE A 237 4.21 18.89 -0.19
N GLU A 238 4.08 17.94 0.75
CA GLU A 238 4.08 18.20 2.20
C GLU A 238 5.38 18.83 2.68
N LYS A 239 6.51 18.50 2.03
CA LYS A 239 7.83 19.09 2.28
C LYS A 239 8.09 20.40 1.55
N ASN A 240 7.15 20.88 0.75
CA ASN A 240 7.30 22.08 -0.09
C ASN A 240 8.50 22.03 -1.06
N MET A 241 8.86 20.82 -1.52
CA MET A 241 9.98 20.59 -2.45
C MET A 241 9.49 20.69 -3.90
N ASN A 242 9.14 21.90 -4.35
CA ASN A 242 8.42 22.09 -5.61
C ASN A 242 9.20 21.67 -6.86
N ASP A 243 10.53 21.78 -6.86
CA ASP A 243 11.37 21.27 -7.94
C ASP A 243 11.30 19.75 -8.04
N ILE A 244 11.27 19.05 -6.89
CA ILE A 244 11.07 17.60 -6.83
C ILE A 244 9.64 17.22 -7.24
N VAL A 245 8.62 17.99 -6.86
CA VAL A 245 7.23 17.78 -7.33
C VAL A 245 7.20 17.80 -8.86
N LYS A 246 7.80 18.82 -9.47
CA LYS A 246 7.89 18.94 -10.92
C LYS A 246 8.65 17.76 -11.54
N LEU A 247 9.82 17.43 -11.00
CA LEU A 247 10.65 16.32 -11.49
C LEU A 247 9.92 14.97 -11.45
N LEU A 248 9.20 14.68 -10.37
CA LEU A 248 8.41 13.44 -10.24
C LEU A 248 7.28 13.38 -11.26
N ILE A 249 6.58 14.50 -11.49
CA ILE A 249 5.51 14.60 -12.51
C ILE A 249 6.09 14.35 -13.91
N GLU A 250 7.21 14.99 -14.24
CA GLU A 250 7.88 14.86 -15.54
C GLU A 250 8.38 13.43 -15.81
N ASN A 251 8.79 12.72 -14.75
CA ASN A 251 9.21 11.31 -14.83
C ASN A 251 8.03 10.32 -14.79
N GLY A 252 6.78 10.80 -14.83
CA GLY A 252 5.60 9.93 -14.95
C GLY A 252 5.23 9.21 -13.65
N ILE A 253 5.42 9.86 -12.49
CA ILE A 253 4.92 9.32 -11.23
C ILE A 253 3.41 9.03 -11.32
N GLU A 254 3.00 7.89 -10.79
CA GLU A 254 1.61 7.49 -10.66
C GLU A 254 0.88 8.45 -9.72
N VAL A 255 -0.35 8.79 -10.08
CA VAL A 255 -1.15 9.76 -9.35
C VAL A 255 -2.41 9.07 -8.86
N LYS A 256 -2.61 9.08 -7.54
CA LYS A 256 -3.84 8.60 -6.92
C LYS A 256 -4.86 9.72 -6.84
N ASN A 257 -6.13 9.41 -7.11
CA ASN A 257 -7.18 10.42 -7.13
C ASN A 257 -8.57 9.87 -6.76
N TYR A 258 -8.68 8.69 -6.15
CA TYR A 258 -9.99 8.11 -5.80
C TYR A 258 -10.58 8.70 -4.51
N SER A 259 -9.81 9.50 -3.76
CA SER A 259 -10.31 10.33 -2.65
C SER A 259 -9.48 11.62 -2.50
N PRO A 260 -10.03 12.67 -1.86
CA PRO A 260 -9.30 13.91 -1.59
C PRO A 260 -7.97 13.68 -0.86
N ARG A 261 -7.95 12.75 0.11
CA ARG A 261 -6.77 12.46 0.95
C ARG A 261 -5.53 12.05 0.16
N VAL A 262 -5.71 11.29 -0.92
CA VAL A 262 -4.59 10.79 -1.72
C VAL A 262 -4.40 11.57 -3.02
N ASN A 263 -5.23 12.59 -3.25
CA ASN A 263 -5.14 13.44 -4.41
C ASN A 263 -4.06 14.52 -4.19
N PRO A 264 -3.01 14.57 -5.03
CA PRO A 264 -1.95 15.56 -4.93
C PRO A 264 -2.42 17.02 -4.93
N LEU A 265 -3.45 17.38 -5.71
CA LEU A 265 -3.98 18.75 -5.73
C LEU A 265 -4.63 19.12 -4.39
N PHE A 266 -5.44 18.23 -3.82
CA PHE A 266 -6.05 18.47 -2.51
C PHE A 266 -5.02 18.51 -1.40
N CYS A 267 -3.97 17.67 -1.48
CA CYS A 267 -2.81 17.73 -0.60
C CYS A 267 -2.09 19.10 -0.70
N ALA A 268 -1.81 19.58 -1.92
CA ALA A 268 -1.17 20.89 -2.13
C ALA A 268 -2.01 22.05 -1.58
N ILE A 269 -3.33 22.00 -1.77
CA ILE A 269 -4.28 22.96 -1.18
C ILE A 269 -4.16 22.91 0.34
N LYS A 270 -4.33 21.73 0.96
CA LYS A 270 -4.26 21.55 2.42
C LYS A 270 -2.93 22.05 3.01
N CYS A 271 -1.82 21.86 2.30
CA CYS A 271 -0.50 22.33 2.70
C CYS A 271 -0.26 23.84 2.42
N ASN A 272 -1.23 24.54 1.83
CA ASN A 272 -1.10 25.91 1.33
C ASN A 272 0.13 26.09 0.40
N ASN A 273 0.45 25.07 -0.39
CA ASN A 273 1.57 25.06 -1.32
C ASN A 273 1.12 25.58 -2.69
N ILE A 274 1.25 26.90 -2.90
CA ILE A 274 0.81 27.61 -4.11
C ILE A 274 1.47 27.04 -5.36
N THR A 275 2.81 26.88 -5.36
CA THR A 275 3.54 26.37 -6.53
C THR A 275 3.09 24.95 -6.91
N ALA A 276 2.90 24.06 -5.93
CA ALA A 276 2.39 22.73 -6.22
C ALA A 276 0.95 22.76 -6.77
N VAL A 277 0.08 23.66 -6.28
CA VAL A 277 -1.25 23.87 -6.87
C VAL A 277 -1.14 24.28 -8.34
N GLU A 278 -0.25 25.21 -8.67
CA GLU A 278 -0.03 25.65 -10.05
C GLU A 278 0.48 24.51 -10.96
N LEU A 279 1.40 23.69 -10.46
CA LEU A 279 1.92 22.51 -11.18
C LEU A 279 0.82 21.46 -11.43
N LEU A 280 -0.12 21.29 -10.50
CA LEU A 280 -1.08 20.19 -10.51
C LEU A 280 -2.45 20.55 -11.11
N ILE A 281 -2.88 21.82 -11.07
CA ILE A 281 -4.25 22.21 -11.45
C ILE A 281 -4.60 21.92 -12.92
N GLY A 282 -3.59 21.77 -13.79
CA GLY A 282 -3.76 21.40 -15.20
C GLY A 282 -3.61 19.91 -15.49
N ASP A 283 -3.31 19.09 -14.48
CA ASP A 283 -3.07 17.66 -14.68
C ASP A 283 -4.38 16.91 -14.86
N LYS A 284 -4.64 16.48 -16.10
CA LYS A 284 -5.86 15.75 -16.50
C LYS A 284 -6.01 14.39 -15.81
N ARG A 285 -4.96 13.89 -15.15
CA ARG A 285 -5.02 12.66 -14.34
C ARG A 285 -5.74 12.90 -13.02
N LEU A 286 -5.94 14.14 -12.57
CA LEU A 286 -6.51 14.45 -11.27
C LEU A 286 -8.02 14.63 -11.33
N ASN A 287 -8.71 14.01 -10.38
CA ASN A 287 -10.12 14.31 -10.14
C ASN A 287 -10.23 15.54 -9.24
N ILE A 288 -11.01 16.54 -9.65
CA ILE A 288 -11.15 17.80 -8.91
C ILE A 288 -12.46 17.90 -8.13
N VAL A 289 -13.38 16.95 -8.31
CA VAL A 289 -14.69 16.90 -7.65
C VAL A 289 -14.89 15.55 -6.97
N TYR A 290 -15.23 15.56 -5.68
CA TYR A 290 -15.54 14.35 -4.93
C TYR A 290 -16.96 14.38 -4.40
N LYS A 291 -17.64 13.23 -4.48
CA LYS A 291 -18.95 13.01 -3.86
C LYS A 291 -18.77 12.53 -2.42
N TYR A 292 -19.57 13.07 -1.50
CA TYR A 292 -19.60 12.64 -0.10
C TYR A 292 -21.04 12.62 0.43
N LEU A 293 -21.26 11.88 1.52
CA LEU A 293 -22.57 11.74 2.14
C LEU A 293 -22.83 12.94 3.06
N GLU A 294 -23.96 13.63 2.92
CA GLU A 294 -24.23 14.88 3.67
C GLU A 294 -24.17 14.68 5.19
N ASP A 295 -24.59 13.52 5.68
CA ASP A 295 -24.62 13.20 7.11
C ASP A 295 -23.26 12.74 7.67
N ILE A 296 -22.24 12.60 6.81
CA ILE A 296 -20.87 12.25 7.22
C ILE A 296 -20.00 13.47 6.98
N ASN A 297 -19.36 13.97 8.02
CA ASN A 297 -18.40 15.06 7.88
C ASN A 297 -17.31 14.64 6.87
N ILE A 298 -16.90 15.52 5.96
CA ILE A 298 -15.86 15.22 4.97
C ILE A 298 -14.57 14.70 5.64
N TYR A 299 -14.24 15.20 6.84
CA TYR A 299 -13.08 14.74 7.61
C TYR A 299 -13.28 13.32 8.20
N GLU A 300 -14.51 12.92 8.50
CA GLU A 300 -14.84 11.54 8.90
C GLU A 300 -14.85 10.61 7.67
N TYR A 301 -15.35 11.10 6.53
CA TYR A 301 -15.32 10.42 5.24
C TYR A 301 -13.88 10.15 4.75
N GLU A 302 -12.96 11.10 4.97
CA GLU A 302 -11.52 10.98 4.69
C GLU A 302 -10.81 9.90 5.53
N ASN A 303 -11.34 9.58 6.72
CA ASN A 303 -10.81 8.55 7.62
C ASN A 303 -11.46 7.18 7.40
N CYS A 304 -12.62 7.11 6.77
CA CYS A 304 -13.24 5.88 6.29
C CYS A 304 -12.55 5.38 5.01
N ILE A 305 -11.28 4.98 5.15
CA ILE A 305 -10.55 4.27 4.09
C ILE A 305 -11.36 3.03 3.72
N GLY A 306 -11.81 2.96 2.46
CA GLY A 306 -12.27 1.70 1.87
C GLY A 306 -13.71 1.63 1.35
N SER A 307 -14.57 2.65 1.50
CA SER A 307 -16.00 2.46 1.12
C SER A 307 -16.74 3.67 0.52
N SER A 308 -16.07 4.57 -0.21
CA SER A 308 -16.76 5.75 -0.78
C SER A 308 -17.84 5.38 -1.80
N GLU A 309 -17.52 4.64 -2.86
CA GLU A 309 -18.51 4.32 -3.92
C GLU A 309 -19.63 3.40 -3.44
N ASN A 310 -19.32 2.35 -2.66
CA ASN A 310 -20.33 1.40 -2.19
C ASN A 310 -21.24 1.96 -1.08
N ALA A 311 -20.71 2.86 -0.23
CA ALA A 311 -21.55 3.59 0.71
C ALA A 311 -22.46 4.56 -0.03
N ILE A 312 -21.95 5.28 -1.05
CA ILE A 312 -22.76 6.18 -1.89
C ILE A 312 -23.86 5.43 -2.64
N LEU A 313 -23.55 4.30 -3.28
CA LEU A 313 -24.51 3.54 -4.10
C LEU A 313 -25.72 3.02 -3.31
N ASN A 314 -25.55 2.73 -2.01
CA ASN A 314 -26.61 2.18 -1.15
C ASN A 314 -27.18 3.20 -0.15
N TYR A 315 -26.65 4.43 -0.14
CA TYR A 315 -27.10 5.45 0.78
C TYR A 315 -28.36 6.14 0.24
N LYS A 316 -29.41 6.12 1.06
CA LYS A 316 -30.72 6.70 0.73
C LYS A 316 -30.84 8.18 1.10
N GLY A 317 -29.82 8.77 1.72
CA GLY A 317 -29.78 10.19 2.07
C GLY A 317 -29.23 11.06 0.95
N LYS A 318 -28.96 12.34 1.26
CA LYS A 318 -28.47 13.32 0.29
C LYS A 318 -26.96 13.18 0.04
N ILE A 319 -26.58 13.18 -1.23
CA ILE A 319 -25.19 13.17 -1.68
C ILE A 319 -24.81 14.62 -2.02
N LYS A 320 -23.69 15.11 -1.50
CA LYS A 320 -23.09 16.40 -1.86
C LYS A 320 -21.82 16.19 -2.68
N GLU A 321 -21.43 17.23 -3.40
CA GLU A 321 -20.15 17.31 -4.07
C GLU A 321 -19.29 18.35 -3.37
N ILE A 322 -17.98 18.11 -3.34
CA ILE A 322 -16.99 19.10 -2.96
C ILE A 322 -15.93 19.15 -4.04
N ASP A 323 -15.73 20.34 -4.59
CA ASP A 323 -14.63 20.59 -5.51
C ASP A 323 -13.41 21.17 -4.79
N ALA A 324 -12.27 21.24 -5.50
CA ALA A 324 -11.04 21.81 -4.96
C ALA A 324 -11.21 23.26 -4.44
N LEU A 325 -12.06 24.07 -5.06
CA LEU A 325 -12.31 25.47 -4.66
C LEU A 325 -13.13 25.54 -3.37
N GLU A 326 -14.17 24.72 -3.26
CA GLU A 326 -14.99 24.59 -2.05
C GLU A 326 -14.17 24.03 -0.88
N TYR A 327 -13.31 23.05 -1.16
CA TYR A 327 -12.35 22.54 -0.18
C TYR A 327 -11.39 23.62 0.31
N ALA A 328 -10.76 24.38 -0.58
CA ALA A 328 -9.88 25.48 -0.22
C ALA A 328 -10.58 26.53 0.66
N LYS A 329 -11.83 26.90 0.32
CA LYS A 329 -12.64 27.82 1.12
C LYS A 329 -12.96 27.25 2.51
N SER A 330 -13.26 25.96 2.60
CA SER A 330 -13.60 25.30 3.87
C SER A 330 -12.44 25.28 4.87
N LEU A 331 -11.21 25.27 4.37
CA LEU A 331 -9.98 25.26 5.17
C LEU A 331 -9.46 26.66 5.54
N GLN A 332 -10.12 27.74 5.11
CA GLN A 332 -9.67 29.13 5.31
C GLN A 332 -8.22 29.37 4.81
N ILE A 333 -7.88 28.75 3.67
CA ILE A 333 -6.57 28.87 3.04
C ILE A 333 -6.40 30.24 2.36
N SER A 334 -5.16 30.60 2.01
CA SER A 334 -4.80 31.85 1.33
C SER A 334 -5.72 32.20 0.14
N ASP A 335 -6.02 33.50 0.01
CA ASP A 335 -6.81 34.05 -1.09
C ASP A 335 -6.18 33.78 -2.46
N GLU A 336 -4.85 33.61 -2.51
CA GLU A 336 -4.10 33.30 -3.72
C GLU A 336 -4.50 31.95 -4.33
N ILE A 337 -4.52 30.88 -3.52
CA ILE A 337 -4.99 29.56 -3.97
C ILE A 337 -6.46 29.64 -4.40
N ILE A 338 -7.30 30.35 -3.64
CA ILE A 338 -8.71 30.55 -4.00
C ILE A 338 -8.83 31.24 -5.37
N ASN A 339 -8.00 32.23 -5.65
CA ASN A 339 -8.02 32.96 -6.93
C ASN A 339 -7.49 32.10 -8.08
N ILE A 340 -6.42 31.33 -7.89
CA ILE A 340 -5.91 30.37 -8.88
C ILE A 340 -7.03 29.37 -9.27
N LEU A 341 -7.69 28.78 -8.27
CA LEU A 341 -8.76 27.82 -8.48
C LEU A 341 -9.99 28.45 -9.16
N LYS A 342 -10.35 29.70 -8.83
CA LYS A 342 -11.44 30.43 -9.51
C LYS A 342 -11.14 30.66 -10.98
N VAL A 343 -9.95 31.17 -11.32
CA VAL A 343 -9.56 31.47 -12.70
C VAL A 343 -9.59 30.19 -13.55
N LYS A 344 -9.12 29.08 -12.98
CA LYS A 344 -9.12 27.78 -13.66
C LYS A 344 -10.52 27.18 -13.76
N LYS A 345 -11.38 27.27 -12.74
CA LYS A 345 -12.78 26.80 -12.83
C LYS A 345 -13.58 27.44 -13.99
N VAL A 346 -13.28 28.70 -14.32
CA VAL A 346 -13.94 29.44 -15.43
C VAL A 346 -13.51 28.94 -16.81
N LEU A 347 -12.36 28.28 -16.93
CA LEU A 347 -11.75 27.85 -18.18
C LEU A 347 -12.07 26.39 -18.57
N ASN A 348 -13.08 25.77 -17.95
CA ASN A 348 -13.44 24.35 -18.12
C ASN A 348 -12.22 23.42 -17.96
N PHE A 349 -11.57 23.51 -16.79
CA PHE A 349 -10.61 22.51 -16.33
C PHE A 349 -11.32 21.27 -15.79
#